data_AF-M1D433-F1
#
_entry.id   AF-M1D433-F1
#
_cell.length_a   1.000
_cell.length_b   1.000
_cell.length_c   1.000
_cell.angle_alpha   90.00
_cell.angle_beta   90.00
_cell.angle_gamma   90.00
#
_symmetry.space_group_name_H-M   'P 1'
#
loop_
_entity.id
_entity.type
_entity.pdbx_description
1 polymer ?
#
loop_
_entity_poly.entity_id
_entity_poly.type
_entity_poly.pdbx_seq_one_letter_code
_entity_poly.pdbx_strand_id
1 'polypeptide(L)'
;MALIFPFHIFYLSSRYFLLRTLWRIVFPLQAIAFADFFLADILTSMSKVFSDLERSVCRMVHRQVATIAWFEADSVCGSHSVAIPIVLVLPYLFRLFQCLRQYKDTRDKTTLFNALKYSTAVPVIFVSALKYHVFPDNWVNLYRPLWLVSAVVNCLYSFYWDLTRDWDLSCFTLVFKFNKPHILSHCLYGRKWVYFWVIGSNLILRCTWTYKLSAHLRHNYLTVFTITALEMFRRFQWVFFRVENEWNKISTKSSNTQLYMGDVPKQEEEEEELLNSNGHNV
;
A
#
# COMPACT_ATOMS: atom_id res chain seq x y z
N MET A 1 -25.27 -4.25 -1.90
CA MET A 1 -26.13 -5.44 -1.84
C MET A 1 -25.41 -6.72 -2.27
N ALA A 2 -24.75 -6.79 -3.43
CA ALA A 2 -24.10 -8.04 -3.91
C ALA A 2 -23.02 -8.64 -2.99
N LEU A 3 -22.25 -7.80 -2.25
CA LEU A 3 -21.16 -8.26 -1.37
C LEU A 3 -21.62 -9.02 -0.12
N ILE A 4 -22.79 -8.68 0.42
CA ILE A 4 -23.33 -9.24 1.68
C ILE A 4 -24.44 -10.26 1.38
N PHE A 5 -24.75 -10.49 0.10
CA PHE A 5 -25.85 -11.34 -0.30
C PHE A 5 -25.54 -12.83 0.02
N PRO A 6 -26.32 -13.49 0.89
CA PRO A 6 -25.95 -14.79 1.45
C PRO A 6 -26.12 -15.96 0.46
N PHE A 7 -26.82 -15.75 -0.65
CA PHE A 7 -27.08 -16.80 -1.63
C PHE A 7 -25.88 -17.05 -2.55
N HIS A 8 -25.78 -18.27 -3.10
CA HIS A 8 -24.75 -18.74 -4.04
C HIS A 8 -24.78 -18.06 -5.43
N ILE A 9 -25.32 -16.85 -5.53
CA ILE A 9 -25.40 -16.07 -6.75
C ILE A 9 -24.21 -15.08 -6.74
N PHE A 10 -23.50 -14.91 -7.86
CA PHE A 10 -22.30 -14.06 -8.00
C PHE A 10 -21.07 -14.50 -7.15
N TYR A 11 -20.53 -15.70 -7.41
CA TYR A 11 -19.22 -16.17 -6.88
C TYR A 11 -19.05 -16.03 -5.36
N LEU A 12 -19.78 -16.86 -4.60
CA LEU A 12 -19.79 -16.85 -3.13
C LEU A 12 -18.40 -16.99 -2.49
N SER A 13 -17.55 -17.89 -2.99
CA SER A 13 -16.21 -18.13 -2.43
C SER A 13 -15.34 -16.86 -2.45
N SER A 14 -15.39 -16.08 -3.54
CA SER A 14 -14.60 -14.84 -3.66
C SER A 14 -15.11 -13.74 -2.71
N ARG A 15 -16.42 -13.67 -2.47
CA ARG A 15 -17.01 -12.70 -1.53
C ARG A 15 -16.65 -13.01 -0.09
N TYR A 16 -16.75 -14.27 0.32
CA TYR A 16 -16.31 -14.71 1.65
C TYR A 16 -14.81 -14.48 1.84
N PHE A 17 -13.99 -14.78 0.82
CA PHE A 17 -12.57 -14.47 0.85
C PHE A 17 -12.30 -12.98 1.07
N LEU A 18 -12.98 -12.11 0.32
CA LEU A 18 -12.83 -10.65 0.45
C LEU A 18 -13.27 -10.17 1.82
N LEU A 19 -14.46 -10.57 2.29
CA LEU A 19 -14.99 -10.17 3.61
C LEU A 19 -14.10 -10.64 4.75
N ARG A 20 -13.61 -11.88 4.69
CA ARG A 20 -12.67 -12.42 5.68
C ARG A 20 -11.34 -11.66 5.65
N THR A 21 -10.86 -11.28 4.47
CA THR A 21 -9.64 -10.47 4.33
C THR A 21 -9.84 -9.07 4.89
N LEU A 22 -10.97 -8.41 4.60
CA LEU A 22 -11.32 -7.11 5.20
C LEU A 22 -11.38 -7.21 6.73
N TRP A 23 -11.99 -8.25 7.29
CA TRP A 23 -12.03 -8.48 8.73
C TRP A 23 -10.62 -8.61 9.34
N ARG A 24 -9.74 -9.40 8.71
CA ARG A 24 -8.34 -9.55 9.13
C ARG A 24 -7.52 -8.25 9.02
N ILE A 25 -7.87 -7.37 8.08
CA ILE A 25 -7.24 -6.05 7.96
C ILE A 25 -7.62 -5.16 9.14
N VAL A 26 -8.90 -5.12 9.51
CA VAL A 26 -9.37 -4.31 10.65
C VAL A 26 -8.83 -4.87 11.97
N PHE A 27 -8.77 -6.20 12.11
CA PHE A 27 -8.30 -6.88 13.31
C PHE A 27 -7.11 -7.80 13.00
N PRO A 28 -5.87 -7.28 12.97
CA PRO A 28 -4.66 -8.05 12.66
C PRO A 28 -4.21 -8.91 13.87
N LEU A 29 -5.06 -9.86 14.26
CA LEU A 29 -4.81 -10.78 15.39
C LEU A 29 -4.02 -12.04 14.97
N GLN A 30 -4.02 -12.35 13.67
CA GLN A 30 -3.39 -13.54 13.08
C GLN A 30 -2.15 -13.15 12.26
N ALA A 31 -1.34 -14.14 11.90
CA ALA A 31 -0.23 -13.96 10.97
C ALA A 31 -0.74 -13.37 9.64
N ILE A 32 -0.02 -12.37 9.13
CA ILE A 32 -0.48 -11.56 8.00
C ILE A 32 -0.12 -12.27 6.69
N ALA A 33 -1.13 -12.58 5.88
CA ALA A 33 -0.92 -13.15 4.56
C ALA A 33 -0.65 -12.04 3.52
N PHE A 34 -0.09 -12.42 2.37
CA PHE A 34 0.13 -11.50 1.25
C PHE A 34 -1.17 -10.79 0.82
N ALA A 35 -2.30 -11.51 0.77
CA ALA A 35 -3.59 -10.95 0.41
C ALA A 35 -4.06 -9.84 1.38
N ASP A 36 -3.82 -10.01 2.68
CA ASP A 36 -4.18 -9.01 3.70
C ASP A 36 -3.33 -7.74 3.53
N PHE A 37 -2.03 -7.91 3.26
CA PHE A 37 -1.12 -6.81 2.94
C PHE A 37 -1.54 -6.08 1.65
N PHE A 38 -1.82 -6.84 0.60
CA PHE A 38 -2.08 -6.32 -0.74
C PHE A 38 -3.39 -5.55 -0.80
N LEU A 39 -4.46 -6.11 -0.23
CA LEU A 39 -5.76 -5.45 -0.19
C LEU A 39 -5.72 -4.19 0.70
N ALA A 40 -5.03 -4.25 1.85
CA ALA A 40 -4.93 -3.10 2.73
C ALA A 40 -4.20 -1.90 2.08
N ASP A 41 -3.23 -2.16 1.20
CA ASP A 41 -2.64 -1.10 0.38
C ASP A 41 -3.65 -0.48 -0.59
N ILE A 42 -4.46 -1.29 -1.26
CA ILE A 42 -5.50 -0.75 -2.16
C ILE A 42 -6.45 0.17 -1.37
N LEU A 43 -6.79 -0.19 -0.13
CA LEU A 43 -7.64 0.63 0.74
C LEU A 43 -7.05 2.01 1.05
N THR A 44 -5.72 2.18 1.12
CA THR A 44 -5.13 3.50 1.38
C THR A 44 -5.40 4.49 0.26
N SER A 45 -5.44 4.01 -0.98
CA SER A 45 -5.80 4.81 -2.17
C SER A 45 -7.29 5.19 -2.18
N MET A 46 -8.13 4.39 -1.50
CA MET A 46 -9.58 4.62 -1.35
C MET A 46 -9.97 5.54 -0.17
N SER A 47 -9.00 6.01 0.63
CA SER A 47 -9.22 6.86 1.81
C SER A 47 -10.22 8.01 1.58
N LYS A 48 -10.08 8.74 0.48
CA LYS A 48 -11.03 9.84 0.14
C LYS A 48 -12.40 9.36 -0.26
N VAL A 49 -12.49 8.23 -0.96
CA VAL A 49 -13.78 7.63 -1.32
C VAL A 49 -14.53 7.28 -0.04
N PHE A 50 -13.84 6.73 0.97
CA PHE A 50 -14.43 6.50 2.29
C PHE A 50 -14.86 7.79 2.98
N SER A 51 -14.06 8.86 2.91
CA SER A 51 -14.45 10.16 3.45
C SER A 51 -15.67 10.77 2.75
N ASP A 52 -15.79 10.66 1.42
CA ASP A 52 -16.97 11.13 0.69
C ASP A 52 -18.20 10.27 0.95
N LEU A 53 -18.00 8.96 1.13
CA LEU A 53 -19.05 8.04 1.53
C LEU A 53 -19.57 8.36 2.93
N GLU A 54 -18.69 8.61 3.90
CA GLU A 54 -19.07 9.03 5.26
C GLU A 54 -19.92 10.30 5.21
N ARG A 55 -19.48 11.32 4.47
CA ARG A 55 -20.25 12.57 4.33
C ARG A 55 -21.61 12.35 3.66
N SER A 56 -21.67 11.47 2.67
CA SER A 56 -22.92 11.12 1.99
C SER A 56 -23.88 10.39 2.93
N VAL A 57 -23.39 9.42 3.70
CA VAL A 57 -24.17 8.68 4.69
C VAL A 57 -24.65 9.60 5.81
N CYS A 58 -23.80 10.49 6.33
CA CYS A 58 -24.17 11.49 7.34
C CYS A 58 -25.38 12.33 6.85
N ARG A 59 -25.30 12.88 5.63
CA ARG A 59 -26.40 13.66 5.04
C ARG A 59 -27.68 12.86 4.83
N MET A 60 -27.57 11.59 4.43
CA MET A 60 -28.72 10.69 4.28
C MET A 60 -29.42 10.42 5.63
N VAL A 61 -28.65 10.12 6.68
CA VAL A 61 -29.18 9.82 8.03
C VAL A 61 -29.87 11.05 8.62
N HIS A 62 -29.29 12.24 8.44
CA HIS A 62 -29.88 13.49 8.92
C HIS A 62 -31.02 14.03 8.04
N ARG A 63 -31.47 13.27 7.02
CA ARG A 63 -32.54 13.65 6.08
C ARG A 63 -32.27 14.96 5.32
N GLN A 64 -31.01 15.30 5.13
CA GLN A 64 -30.55 16.51 4.42
C GLN A 64 -30.33 16.24 2.92
N VAL A 65 -31.17 15.43 2.31
CA VAL A 65 -31.06 15.06 0.89
C VAL A 65 -32.04 15.93 0.09
N ALA A 66 -31.51 16.73 -0.84
CA ALA A 66 -32.30 17.54 -1.78
C ALA A 66 -33.24 18.63 -1.16
N THR A 67 -32.91 19.16 0.03
CA THR A 67 -33.63 20.27 0.68
C THR A 67 -32.86 21.60 0.56
N ILE A 68 -33.49 22.77 0.74
CA ILE A 68 -32.79 24.08 0.81
C ILE A 68 -31.72 24.09 1.93
N ALA A 69 -31.92 23.29 2.98
CA ALA A 69 -30.94 23.01 4.03
C ALA A 69 -29.67 22.26 3.55
N TRP A 70 -29.56 21.87 2.27
CA TRP A 70 -28.33 21.30 1.69
C TRP A 70 -27.15 22.28 1.76
N PHE A 71 -27.44 23.59 1.79
CA PHE A 71 -26.46 24.66 2.00
C PHE A 71 -26.25 25.02 3.49
N GLU A 72 -27.25 24.84 4.37
CA GLU A 72 -27.14 25.12 5.81
C GLU A 72 -26.66 23.91 6.65
N ALA A 73 -26.64 22.71 6.07
CA ALA A 73 -26.19 21.44 6.67
C ALA A 73 -24.69 21.37 6.99
N ASP A 74 -23.92 22.42 6.70
CA ASP A 74 -22.49 22.49 7.00
C ASP A 74 -22.17 22.53 8.51
N SER A 75 -23.17 22.59 9.39
CA SER A 75 -22.97 22.57 10.85
C SER A 75 -22.74 21.17 11.43
N VAL A 76 -23.40 20.12 10.93
CA VAL A 76 -23.32 18.75 11.51
C VAL A 76 -22.43 17.81 10.69
N CYS A 77 -22.65 17.74 9.38
CA CYS A 77 -21.90 16.87 8.45
C CYS A 77 -20.91 17.68 7.58
N GLY A 78 -20.48 18.83 8.09
CA GLY A 78 -19.69 19.80 7.34
C GLY A 78 -18.19 19.63 7.47
N SER A 79 -17.46 20.59 6.91
CA SER A 79 -15.99 20.58 6.81
C SER A 79 -15.25 20.58 8.14
N HIS A 80 -15.93 20.94 9.24
CA HIS A 80 -15.40 20.98 10.59
C HIS A 80 -15.59 19.65 11.34
N SER A 81 -16.16 18.63 10.69
CA SER A 81 -16.35 17.33 11.32
C SER A 81 -15.01 16.62 11.52
N VAL A 82 -14.75 16.24 12.78
CA VAL A 82 -13.59 15.42 13.17
C VAL A 82 -13.65 14.01 12.56
N ALA A 83 -14.84 13.56 12.11
CA ALA A 83 -14.98 12.27 11.43
C ALA A 83 -14.18 12.20 10.12
N ILE A 84 -14.02 13.32 9.41
CA ILE A 84 -13.31 13.38 8.12
C ILE A 84 -11.84 12.92 8.25
N PRO A 85 -10.99 13.54 9.08
CA PRO A 85 -9.60 13.08 9.25
C PRO A 85 -9.50 11.66 9.81
N ILE A 86 -10.45 11.24 10.67
CA ILE A 86 -10.48 9.87 11.21
C ILE A 86 -10.70 8.84 10.10
N VAL A 87 -11.69 9.06 9.24
CA VAL A 87 -11.97 8.14 8.11
C VAL A 87 -10.84 8.14 7.08
N LEU A 88 -10.22 9.30 6.83
CA LEU A 88 -9.07 9.40 5.93
C LEU A 88 -7.86 8.63 6.43
N VAL A 89 -7.59 8.67 7.74
CA VAL A 89 -6.39 8.05 8.33
C VAL A 89 -6.57 6.55 8.59
N LEU A 90 -7.80 6.06 8.74
CA LEU A 90 -8.10 4.66 9.08
C LEU A 90 -7.35 3.62 8.23
N PRO A 91 -7.36 3.68 6.87
CA PRO A 91 -6.62 2.72 6.06
C PRO A 91 -5.11 2.71 6.33
N TYR A 92 -4.52 3.87 6.65
CA TYR A 92 -3.10 4.00 6.99
C TYR A 92 -2.80 3.39 8.36
N LEU A 93 -3.72 3.53 9.33
CA LEU A 93 -3.58 2.91 10.64
C LEU A 93 -3.69 1.38 10.57
N PHE A 94 -4.61 0.84 9.76
CA PHE A 94 -4.67 -0.60 9.52
C PHE A 94 -3.34 -1.13 8.98
N ARG A 95 -2.74 -0.41 8.03
CA ARG A 95 -1.42 -0.76 7.50
C ARG A 95 -0.30 -0.66 8.55
N LEU A 96 -0.30 0.40 9.35
CA LEU A 96 0.64 0.56 10.46
C LEU A 96 0.57 -0.63 11.41
N PHE A 97 -0.63 -0.98 11.90
CA PHE A 97 -0.81 -2.09 12.85
C PHE A 97 -0.44 -3.44 12.24
N GLN A 98 -0.75 -3.67 10.96
CA GLN A 98 -0.27 -4.84 10.24
C GLN A 98 1.26 -4.91 10.25
N CYS A 99 1.96 -3.82 9.90
CA CYS A 99 3.42 -3.82 9.87
C CYS A 99 4.04 -4.05 11.26
N LEU A 100 3.45 -3.45 12.31
CA LEU A 100 3.89 -3.66 13.69
C LEU A 100 3.65 -5.09 14.17
N ARG A 101 2.52 -5.69 13.79
CA ARG A 101 2.23 -7.10 14.08
C ARG A 101 3.22 -8.01 13.39
N GLN A 102 3.49 -7.77 12.11
CA GLN A 102 4.48 -8.53 11.35
C GLN A 102 5.87 -8.43 11.98
N TYR A 103 6.27 -7.24 12.45
CA TYR A 103 7.53 -7.06 13.19
C TYR A 103 7.56 -7.88 14.48
N LYS A 104 6.45 -7.93 15.22
CA LYS A 104 6.36 -8.73 16.44
C LYS A 104 6.58 -10.22 16.17
N ASP A 105 6.03 -10.72 15.06
CA ASP A 105 6.08 -12.13 14.69
C ASP A 105 7.43 -12.53 14.04
N THR A 106 7.98 -11.71 13.13
CA THR A 106 9.20 -12.05 12.36
C THR A 106 10.48 -11.42 12.89
N ARG A 107 10.39 -10.35 13.70
CA ARG A 107 11.50 -9.49 14.15
C ARG A 107 12.32 -8.84 13.02
N ASP A 108 11.78 -8.81 11.81
CA ASP A 108 12.48 -8.19 10.67
C ASP A 108 12.34 -6.66 10.70
N LYS A 109 13.46 -5.95 10.84
CA LYS A 109 13.53 -4.48 10.86
C LYS A 109 12.92 -3.84 9.60
N THR A 110 12.90 -4.51 8.46
CA THR A 110 12.28 -3.95 7.24
C THR A 110 10.80 -3.65 7.44
N THR A 111 10.09 -4.48 8.22
CA THR A 111 8.67 -4.29 8.52
C THR A 111 8.43 -3.03 9.36
N LEU A 112 9.37 -2.67 10.24
CA LEU A 112 9.29 -1.44 11.04
C LEU A 112 9.47 -0.19 10.18
N PHE A 113 10.37 -0.23 9.20
CA PHE A 113 10.50 0.86 8.22
C PHE A 113 9.22 0.99 7.38
N ASN A 114 8.56 -0.14 7.05
CA ASN A 114 7.25 -0.07 6.38
C ASN A 114 6.19 0.56 7.29
N ALA A 115 6.19 0.26 8.59
CA ALA A 115 5.31 0.91 9.55
C ALA A 115 5.55 2.43 9.58
N LEU A 116 6.82 2.85 9.65
CA LEU A 116 7.22 4.26 9.61
C LEU A 116 6.70 4.95 8.35
N LYS A 117 6.70 4.27 7.19
CA LYS A 117 6.16 4.82 5.94
C LYS A 117 4.70 5.22 6.12
N TYR A 118 3.85 4.33 6.63
CA TYR A 118 2.43 4.63 6.83
C TYR A 118 2.20 5.65 7.96
N SER A 119 3.07 5.73 8.97
CA SER A 119 2.95 6.79 9.99
C SER A 119 3.22 8.19 9.43
N THR A 120 4.06 8.34 8.39
CA THR A 120 4.31 9.66 7.79
C THR A 120 3.08 10.30 7.14
N ALA A 121 2.06 9.52 6.79
CA ALA A 121 0.79 10.05 6.26
C ALA A 121 -0.09 10.67 7.35
N VAL A 122 0.06 10.26 8.62
CA VAL A 122 -0.80 10.69 9.73
C VAL A 122 -0.69 12.20 9.99
N PRO A 123 0.52 12.80 10.14
CA PRO A 123 0.65 14.25 10.29
C PRO A 123 0.06 15.04 9.12
N VAL A 124 0.20 14.55 7.88
CA VAL A 124 -0.32 15.23 6.69
C VAL A 124 -1.84 15.38 6.76
N ILE A 125 -2.53 14.33 7.21
CA ILE A 125 -4.00 14.29 7.31
C ILE A 125 -4.48 15.18 8.47
N PHE A 126 -3.90 15.04 9.66
CA PHE A 126 -4.33 15.81 10.83
C PHE A 126 -4.03 17.30 10.70
N VAL A 127 -2.83 17.67 10.23
CA VAL A 127 -2.50 19.10 10.01
C VAL A 127 -3.38 19.68 8.90
N SER A 128 -3.71 18.91 7.84
CA SER A 128 -4.68 19.36 6.82
C SER A 128 -6.06 19.68 7.42
N ALA A 129 -6.54 18.87 8.36
CA ALA A 129 -7.82 19.10 9.03
C ALA A 129 -7.81 20.34 9.95
N LEU A 130 -6.67 20.65 10.60
CA LEU A 130 -6.53 21.83 11.46
C LEU A 130 -6.82 23.15 10.71
N LYS A 131 -6.70 23.17 9.38
CA LYS A 131 -7.09 24.32 8.57
C LYS A 131 -8.48 24.88 8.88
N TYR A 132 -9.43 24.03 9.25
CA TYR A 132 -10.81 24.44 9.53
C TYR A 132 -11.05 24.83 11.00
N HIS A 133 -10.07 24.60 11.88
CA HIS A 133 -10.21 24.85 13.33
C HIS A 133 -9.30 25.98 13.83
N VAL A 134 -8.43 26.51 12.98
CA VAL A 134 -7.41 27.49 13.34
C VAL A 134 -7.62 28.78 12.55
N PHE A 135 -7.30 29.92 13.18
CA PHE A 135 -7.32 31.23 12.53
C PHE A 135 -6.43 31.29 11.28
N PRO A 136 -6.82 32.02 10.22
CA PRO A 136 -6.08 32.10 8.96
C PRO A 136 -4.60 32.48 9.10
N ASP A 137 -4.28 33.41 10.01
CA ASP A 137 -2.91 33.88 10.22
C ASP A 137 -2.00 32.77 10.78
N ASN A 138 -2.48 32.05 11.78
CA ASN A 138 -1.77 30.91 12.35
C ASN A 138 -1.62 29.78 11.32
N TRP A 139 -2.64 29.56 10.47
CA TRP A 139 -2.57 28.58 9.38
C TRP A 139 -1.46 28.92 8.39
N VAL A 140 -1.36 30.17 7.93
CA VAL A 140 -0.35 30.59 6.95
C VAL A 140 1.06 30.53 7.54
N ASN A 141 1.24 30.97 8.79
CA ASN A 141 2.56 31.14 9.39
C ASN A 141 3.16 29.84 9.96
N LEU A 142 2.34 28.98 10.56
CA LEU A 142 2.82 27.79 11.29
C LEU A 142 2.38 26.48 10.64
N TYR A 143 1.08 26.29 10.47
CA TYR A 143 0.54 24.97 10.10
C TYR A 143 0.74 24.63 8.62
N ARG A 144 0.72 25.62 7.72
CA ARG A 144 0.95 25.41 6.29
C ARG A 144 2.39 24.96 5.99
N PRO A 145 3.45 25.60 6.52
CA PRO A 145 4.81 25.08 6.40
C PRO A 145 4.96 23.67 6.98
N LEU A 146 4.39 23.42 8.17
CA LEU A 146 4.44 22.10 8.80
C LEU A 146 3.75 21.03 7.96
N TRP A 147 2.59 21.35 7.39
CA TRP A 147 1.87 20.48 6.46
C TRP A 147 2.70 20.18 5.22
N LEU A 148 3.35 21.20 4.63
CA LEU A 148 4.18 21.04 3.44
C LEU A 148 5.39 20.14 3.73
N VAL A 149 6.10 20.36 4.84
CA VAL A 149 7.22 19.52 5.26
C VAL A 149 6.77 18.08 5.48
N SER A 150 5.67 17.88 6.22
CA SER A 150 5.10 16.54 6.44
C SER A 150 4.75 15.85 5.13
N ALA A 151 4.16 16.60 4.20
CA ALA A 151 3.79 16.08 2.88
C ALA A 151 4.99 15.71 2.02
N VAL A 152 6.06 16.52 2.04
CA VAL A 152 7.31 16.22 1.33
C VAL A 152 7.96 14.96 1.90
N VAL A 153 8.05 14.84 3.23
CA VAL A 153 8.59 13.65 3.90
C VAL A 153 7.79 12.40 3.51
N ASN A 154 6.46 12.45 3.60
CA ASN A 154 5.59 11.34 3.22
C ASN A 154 5.74 10.96 1.73
N CYS A 155 5.80 11.96 0.84
CA CYS A 155 5.94 11.75 -0.59
C CYS A 155 7.29 11.08 -0.93
N LEU A 156 8.40 11.67 -0.47
CA LEU A 156 9.74 11.16 -0.74
C LEU A 156 9.96 9.77 -0.14
N TYR A 157 9.53 9.56 1.11
CA TYR A 157 9.76 8.27 1.75
C TYR A 157 8.93 7.16 1.11
N SER A 158 7.67 7.44 0.80
CA SER A 158 6.82 6.46 0.13
C SER A 158 7.26 6.20 -1.32
N PHE A 159 7.77 7.22 -2.01
CA PHE A 159 8.36 7.06 -3.34
C PHE A 159 9.62 6.18 -3.30
N TYR A 160 10.53 6.45 -2.37
CA TYR A 160 11.70 5.62 -2.12
C TYR A 160 11.31 4.16 -1.86
N TRP A 161 10.27 3.94 -1.04
CA TRP A 161 9.78 2.59 -0.73
C TRP A 161 9.26 1.85 -1.97
N ASP A 162 8.45 2.51 -2.80
CA ASP A 162 7.91 1.88 -4.01
C ASP A 162 9.04 1.38 -4.93
N LEU A 163 10.04 2.24 -5.17
CA LEU A 163 11.15 1.93 -6.07
C LEU A 163 12.02 0.79 -5.57
N THR A 164 12.39 0.84 -4.28
CA THR A 164 13.43 -0.04 -3.73
C THR A 164 12.88 -1.33 -3.14
N ARG A 165 11.68 -1.30 -2.53
CA ARG A 165 11.12 -2.46 -1.82
C ARG A 165 10.00 -3.13 -2.58
N ASP A 166 9.06 -2.36 -3.12
CA ASP A 166 7.88 -2.93 -3.75
C ASP A 166 8.17 -3.40 -5.17
N TRP A 167 8.95 -2.64 -5.94
CA TRP A 167 9.30 -2.96 -7.33
C TRP A 167 10.70 -3.56 -7.48
N ASP A 168 11.50 -3.57 -6.41
CA ASP A 168 12.89 -4.07 -6.40
C ASP A 168 13.70 -3.60 -7.62
N LEU A 169 13.53 -2.31 -7.98
CA LEU A 169 14.25 -1.71 -9.09
C LEU A 169 15.68 -1.41 -8.65
N SER A 170 16.48 -2.47 -8.54
CA SER A 170 17.94 -2.43 -8.39
C SER A 170 18.62 -1.60 -9.50
N CYS A 171 17.90 -1.23 -10.56
CA CYS A 171 18.32 -0.26 -11.56
C CYS A 171 18.67 1.13 -10.96
N PHE A 172 18.02 1.56 -9.87
CA PHE A 172 18.40 2.81 -9.18
C PHE A 172 19.70 2.65 -8.38
N THR A 173 19.96 1.43 -7.87
CA THR A 173 21.25 1.07 -7.28
C THR A 173 22.37 1.10 -8.32
N LEU A 174 22.07 0.88 -9.61
CA LEU A 174 23.04 0.96 -10.70
C LEU A 174 23.47 2.41 -11.01
N VAL A 175 22.58 3.39 -10.81
CA VAL A 175 22.90 4.82 -10.98
C VAL A 175 23.74 5.36 -9.80
N PHE A 176 23.56 4.81 -8.59
CA PHE A 176 24.25 5.28 -7.37
C PHE A 176 25.37 4.36 -6.83
N LYS A 177 25.50 3.12 -7.32
CA LYS A 177 26.46 2.12 -6.84
C LYS A 177 27.15 1.44 -8.02
N PHE A 178 28.41 1.79 -8.24
CA PHE A 178 29.26 1.36 -9.36
C PHE A 178 29.77 -0.10 -9.30
N ASN A 179 29.24 -0.97 -8.44
CA ASN A 179 29.84 -2.31 -8.27
C ASN A 179 28.83 -3.47 -8.36
N LYS A 180 29.03 -4.23 -9.46
CA LYS A 180 28.50 -5.55 -9.87
C LYS A 180 27.07 -5.60 -10.45
N PRO A 181 26.94 -5.89 -11.76
CA PRO A 181 25.66 -6.14 -12.41
C PRO A 181 25.32 -7.62 -12.29
N HIS A 182 24.57 -7.98 -11.26
CA HIS A 182 23.79 -9.20 -11.27
C HIS A 182 22.38 -8.80 -10.83
N ILE A 183 21.33 -9.36 -11.42
CA ILE A 183 19.91 -8.99 -11.20
C ILE A 183 19.35 -7.96 -12.22
N LEU A 184 19.90 -7.88 -13.44
CA LEU A 184 19.14 -7.33 -14.60
C LEU A 184 18.47 -8.43 -15.46
N SER A 185 18.49 -9.69 -15.00
CA SER A 185 18.09 -10.84 -15.83
C SER A 185 16.60 -11.19 -15.79
N HIS A 186 15.78 -10.55 -14.95
CA HIS A 186 14.33 -10.84 -14.87
C HIS A 186 13.45 -9.63 -15.13
N CYS A 187 13.88 -8.74 -16.02
CA CYS A 187 13.09 -7.60 -16.47
C CYS A 187 12.10 -8.07 -17.56
N LEU A 188 10.98 -8.68 -17.16
CA LEU A 188 10.08 -9.43 -18.06
C LEU A 188 9.46 -8.57 -19.18
N TYR A 189 9.21 -7.29 -18.94
CA TYR A 189 8.65 -6.41 -19.98
C TYR A 189 9.64 -6.06 -21.10
N GLY A 190 10.93 -6.41 -20.97
CA GLY A 190 11.99 -6.24 -21.97
C GLY A 190 12.32 -4.80 -22.38
N ARG A 191 11.45 -3.83 -22.05
CA ARG A 191 11.48 -2.46 -22.56
C ARG A 191 11.78 -1.47 -21.45
N LYS A 192 13.04 -1.06 -21.36
CA LYS A 192 13.57 -0.13 -20.34
C LYS A 192 12.75 1.17 -20.21
N TRP A 193 12.18 1.67 -21.30
CA TRP A 193 11.33 2.88 -21.29
C TRP A 193 10.10 2.77 -20.38
N VAL A 194 9.51 1.58 -20.23
CA VAL A 194 8.35 1.38 -19.36
C VAL A 194 8.72 1.69 -17.90
N TYR A 195 9.91 1.28 -17.46
CA TYR A 195 10.38 1.54 -16.10
C TYR A 195 10.59 3.03 -15.84
N PHE A 196 11.23 3.76 -16.75
CA PHE A 196 11.39 5.21 -16.62
C PHE A 196 10.04 5.93 -16.57
N TRP A 197 9.08 5.51 -17.41
CA TRP A 197 7.73 6.07 -17.40
C TRP A 197 6.97 5.78 -16.10
N VAL A 198 7.07 4.57 -15.56
CA VAL A 198 6.43 4.18 -14.29
C VAL A 198 7.05 4.93 -13.10
N ILE A 199 8.37 5.11 -13.08
CA ILE A 199 9.06 5.90 -12.05
C ILE A 199 8.58 7.37 -12.09
N GLY A 200 8.60 7.98 -13.28
CA GLY A 200 8.20 9.38 -13.45
C GLY A 200 6.71 9.61 -13.13
N SER A 201 5.83 8.76 -13.67
CA SER A 201 4.39 8.85 -13.40
C SER A 201 4.06 8.62 -11.93
N ASN A 202 4.72 7.69 -11.24
CA ASN A 202 4.49 7.47 -9.81
C ASN A 202 4.89 8.68 -8.95
N LEU A 203 5.99 9.36 -9.28
CA LEU A 203 6.40 10.58 -8.57
C LEU A 203 5.35 11.69 -8.73
N ILE A 204 4.92 11.97 -9.96
CA ILE A 204 3.93 13.01 -10.25
C ILE A 204 2.60 12.70 -9.57
N LEU A 205 2.11 11.46 -9.69
CA LEU A 205 0.84 11.03 -9.12
C LEU A 205 0.87 11.01 -7.58
N ARG A 206 2.03 10.77 -6.96
CA ARG A 206 2.19 10.92 -5.50
C ARG A 206 2.08 12.37 -5.03
N CYS A 207 2.61 13.32 -5.79
CA CYS A 207 2.41 14.74 -5.51
C CYS A 207 0.90 15.10 -5.58
N THR A 208 0.18 14.49 -6.51
CA THR A 208 -1.27 14.64 -6.65
C THR A 208 -2.06 14.11 -5.43
N TRP A 209 -1.59 13.03 -4.79
CA TRP A 209 -2.19 12.53 -3.55
C TRP A 209 -2.17 13.56 -2.41
N THR A 210 -1.05 14.26 -2.22
CA THR A 210 -0.96 15.36 -1.24
C THR A 210 -1.88 16.50 -1.62
N TYR A 211 -1.89 16.86 -2.91
CA TYR A 211 -2.67 17.97 -3.43
C TYR A 211 -4.18 17.78 -3.18
N LYS A 212 -4.68 16.54 -3.24
CA LYS A 212 -6.06 16.13 -2.90
C LYS A 212 -6.56 16.58 -1.52
N LEU A 213 -5.66 16.69 -0.54
CA LEU A 213 -5.96 17.14 0.81
C LEU A 213 -6.00 18.68 0.92
N SER A 214 -5.66 19.40 -0.15
CA SER A 214 -5.79 20.85 -0.21
C SER A 214 -7.27 21.25 -0.29
N ALA A 215 -7.69 22.10 0.65
CA ALA A 215 -9.07 22.60 0.71
C ALA A 215 -9.55 23.30 -0.56
N HIS A 216 -8.63 23.84 -1.36
CA HIS A 216 -8.95 24.62 -2.55
C HIS A 216 -9.66 23.78 -3.62
N LEU A 217 -9.37 22.49 -3.68
CA LEU A 217 -9.95 21.58 -4.67
C LEU A 217 -11.37 21.13 -4.37
N ARG A 218 -11.84 21.27 -3.13
CA ARG A 218 -13.14 20.74 -2.72
C ARG A 218 -14.32 21.39 -3.43
N HIS A 219 -14.13 22.58 -4.01
CA HIS A 219 -15.16 23.28 -4.78
C HIS A 219 -15.23 22.81 -6.24
N ASN A 220 -14.16 22.18 -6.77
CA ASN A 220 -14.12 21.71 -8.15
C ASN A 220 -14.24 20.18 -8.20
N TYR A 221 -15.49 19.69 -8.30
CA TYR A 221 -15.80 18.26 -8.31
C TYR A 221 -15.09 17.50 -9.43
N LEU A 222 -14.90 18.13 -10.61
CA LEU A 222 -14.21 17.53 -11.74
C LEU A 222 -12.74 17.28 -11.40
N THR A 223 -12.06 18.26 -10.78
CA THR A 223 -10.66 18.11 -10.39
C THR A 223 -10.49 17.07 -9.29
N VAL A 224 -11.39 17.02 -8.29
CA VAL A 224 -11.36 15.98 -7.26
C VAL A 224 -11.55 14.60 -7.88
N PHE A 225 -12.51 14.44 -8.79
CA PHE A 225 -12.74 13.20 -9.50
C PHE A 225 -11.51 12.76 -10.30
N THR A 226 -10.93 13.65 -11.11
CA THR A 226 -9.73 13.37 -11.89
C THR A 226 -8.56 12.95 -11.00
N ILE A 227 -8.32 13.68 -9.90
CA ILE A 227 -7.27 13.35 -8.93
C ILE A 227 -7.51 11.98 -8.28
N THR A 228 -8.76 11.64 -7.95
CA THR A 228 -9.08 10.31 -7.40
C THR A 228 -8.92 9.20 -8.44
N ALA A 229 -9.28 9.43 -9.70
CA ALA A 229 -9.10 8.47 -10.79
C ALA A 229 -7.62 8.25 -11.11
N LEU A 230 -6.81 9.32 -11.09
CA LEU A 230 -5.37 9.26 -11.25
C LEU A 230 -4.69 8.48 -10.11
N GLU A 231 -5.17 8.60 -8.87
CA GLU A 231 -4.69 7.77 -7.75
C GLU A 231 -5.05 6.29 -7.93
N MET A 232 -6.21 5.98 -8.52
CA MET A 232 -6.57 4.60 -8.88
C MET A 232 -5.65 4.05 -9.96
N PHE A 233 -5.37 4.84 -10.99
CA PHE A 233 -4.43 4.48 -12.05
C PHE A 233 -3.03 4.20 -11.50
N ARG A 234 -2.53 5.07 -10.60
CA ARG A 234 -1.23 4.88 -9.93
C ARG A 234 -1.18 3.54 -9.19
N ARG A 235 -2.24 3.20 -8.45
CA ARG A 235 -2.30 1.93 -7.70
C ARG A 235 -2.42 0.73 -8.65
N PHE A 236 -3.15 0.86 -9.75
CA PHE A 236 -3.20 -0.16 -10.81
C PHE A 236 -1.80 -0.44 -11.38
N GLN A 237 -1.02 0.59 -11.70
CA GLN A 237 0.38 0.42 -12.10
C GLN A 237 1.17 -0.32 -11.02
N TRP A 238 1.11 0.13 -9.76
CA TRP A 238 1.85 -0.47 -8.65
C TRP A 238 1.52 -1.96 -8.46
N VAL A 239 0.26 -2.37 -8.66
CA VAL A 239 -0.19 -3.77 -8.50
C VAL A 239 0.58 -4.72 -9.42
N PHE A 240 0.75 -4.38 -10.71
CA PHE A 240 1.46 -5.26 -11.64
C PHE A 240 2.89 -5.53 -11.19
N PHE A 241 3.65 -4.46 -10.94
CA PHE A 241 5.04 -4.57 -10.51
C PHE A 241 5.18 -5.23 -9.15
N ARG A 242 4.23 -5.02 -8.23
CA ARG A 242 4.26 -5.67 -6.91
C ARG A 242 4.05 -7.17 -7.03
N VAL A 243 3.05 -7.60 -7.80
CA VAL A 243 2.75 -9.02 -8.02
C VAL A 243 3.91 -9.68 -8.75
N GLU A 244 4.49 -9.02 -9.76
CA GLU A 244 5.67 -9.49 -10.47
C GLU A 244 6.88 -9.68 -9.54
N ASN A 245 7.17 -8.69 -8.69
CA ASN A 245 8.27 -8.78 -7.73
C ASN A 245 8.10 -9.97 -6.76
N GLU A 246 6.89 -10.19 -6.25
CA GLU A 246 6.63 -11.34 -5.39
C GLU A 246 6.71 -12.67 -6.13
N TRP A 247 6.23 -12.71 -7.39
CA TRP A 247 6.40 -13.89 -8.24
C TRP A 247 7.88 -14.24 -8.44
N ASN A 248 8.72 -13.24 -8.74
CA ASN A 248 10.16 -13.43 -8.90
C ASN A 248 10.83 -13.93 -7.61
N LYS A 249 10.44 -13.40 -6.44
CA LYS A 249 10.96 -13.88 -5.15
C LYS A 249 10.59 -15.34 -4.89
N ILE A 250 9.36 -15.74 -5.19
CA ILE A 250 8.90 -17.12 -5.05
C ILE A 250 9.65 -18.04 -6.02
N SER A 251 9.80 -17.62 -7.28
CA SER A 251 10.51 -18.39 -8.31
C SER A 251 11.98 -18.60 -7.95
N THR A 252 12.70 -17.54 -7.56
CA THR A 252 14.11 -17.64 -7.15
C THR A 252 14.28 -18.53 -5.92
N LYS A 253 13.37 -18.42 -4.94
CA LYS A 253 13.39 -19.30 -3.76
C LYS A 253 13.18 -20.76 -4.15
N SER A 254 12.23 -21.03 -5.06
CA SER A 254 11.97 -22.37 -5.59
C SER A 254 13.18 -22.93 -6.35
N SER A 255 13.82 -22.14 -7.21
CA SER A 255 15.02 -22.54 -7.95
C SER A 255 16.20 -22.82 -7.02
N ASN A 256 16.41 -21.99 -6.00
CA ASN A 256 17.44 -22.22 -5.00
C ASN A 256 17.17 -23.49 -4.19
N THR A 257 15.92 -23.74 -3.78
CA THR A 257 15.54 -24.97 -3.09
C THR A 257 15.73 -26.21 -3.98
N GLN A 258 15.43 -26.13 -5.28
CA GLN A 258 15.71 -27.20 -6.23
C GLN A 258 17.21 -27.45 -6.45
N LEU A 259 18.04 -26.40 -6.45
CA LEU A 259 19.51 -26.52 -6.48
C LEU A 259 20.03 -27.24 -5.24
N TYR A 260 19.57 -26.86 -4.03
CA TYR A 260 19.95 -27.56 -2.79
C TYR A 260 19.47 -29.02 -2.73
N MET A 261 18.39 -29.36 -3.43
CA MET A 261 17.85 -30.72 -3.47
C MET A 261 18.46 -31.56 -4.61
N GLY A 262 19.09 -30.93 -5.60
CA GLY A 262 19.79 -31.58 -6.72
C GLY A 262 21.24 -31.94 -6.43
N ASP A 263 21.85 -31.36 -5.39
CA ASP A 263 23.23 -31.63 -4.96
C ASP A 263 23.37 -32.81 -3.97
N VAL A 264 22.27 -33.54 -3.69
CA VAL A 264 22.28 -34.82 -2.95
C VAL A 264 21.63 -35.87 -3.87
N PRO A 265 22.40 -36.47 -4.80
CA PRO A 265 22.98 -37.79 -4.51
C PRO A 265 24.28 -38.07 -5.29
N LYS A 266 25.43 -38.14 -4.59
CA LYS A 266 26.61 -38.93 -5.00
C LYS A 266 27.48 -39.43 -3.84
N GLN A 267 27.21 -39.03 -2.60
CA GLN A 267 27.92 -39.55 -1.44
C GLN A 267 27.34 -40.85 -0.89
N GLU A 268 26.04 -41.12 -1.08
CA GLU A 268 25.43 -42.38 -0.63
C GLU A 268 25.76 -43.57 -1.57
N GLU A 269 25.96 -43.34 -2.88
CA GLU A 269 26.39 -44.41 -3.81
C GLU A 269 27.88 -44.79 -3.64
N GLU A 270 28.77 -43.85 -3.29
CA GLU A 270 30.19 -44.15 -3.03
C GLU A 270 30.41 -44.86 -1.67
N GLU A 271 29.59 -44.59 -0.64
CA GLU A 271 29.67 -45.31 0.65
C GLU A 271 29.15 -46.75 0.55
N GLU A 272 28.10 -47.04 -0.25
CA GLU A 272 27.62 -48.40 -0.48
C GLU A 272 28.60 -49.25 -1.32
N GLU A 273 29.28 -48.68 -2.32
CA GLU A 273 30.33 -49.40 -3.09
C GLU A 273 31.59 -49.69 -2.25
N LEU A 274 32.00 -48.78 -1.36
CA LEU A 274 33.14 -49.00 -0.47
C LEU A 274 32.87 -50.01 0.65
N LEU A 275 31.62 -50.13 1.11
CA LEU A 275 31.21 -51.13 2.10
C LEU A 275 31.08 -52.54 1.50
N ASN A 276 30.65 -52.67 0.24
CA ASN A 276 30.57 -53.97 -0.44
C ASN A 276 31.93 -54.53 -0.89
N SER A 277 32.93 -53.68 -1.12
CA SER A 277 34.27 -54.09 -1.56
C SER A 277 35.12 -54.76 -0.45
N ASN A 278 34.83 -54.48 0.83
CA ASN A 278 35.61 -55.01 1.96
C ASN A 278 35.07 -56.34 2.55
N GLY A 279 34.11 -56.99 1.88
CA GLY A 279 33.34 -58.12 2.41
C GLY A 279 33.82 -59.54 2.05
N HIS A 280 34.94 -59.73 1.36
CA HIS A 280 35.44 -61.08 1.06
C HIS A 280 36.96 -61.19 1.12
N ASN A 281 37.46 -61.74 2.24
CA ASN A 281 38.57 -62.71 2.30
C ASN A 281 38.75 -63.21 3.74
N VAL A 282 38.06 -64.31 4.08
CA VAL A 282 38.52 -65.35 5.02
C VAL A 282 38.19 -66.69 4.37
#